data_AF-A0A7G9YTK1-F1
#
_entry.id   AF-A0A7G9YTK1-F1
#
_cell.length_a   1.000
_cell.length_b   1.000
_cell.length_c   1.000
_cell.angle_alpha   90.00
_cell.angle_beta   90.00
_cell.angle_gamma   90.00
#
_symmetry.space_group_name_H-M   'P 1'
#
loop_
_entity.id
_entity.type
_entity.pdbx_description
1 polymer ?
#
loop_
_entity_poly.entity_id
_entity_poly.type
_entity_poly.pdbx_seq_one_letter_code
_entity_poly.pdbx_strand_id
1 'polypeptide(L)' 'MKQETKTVPKNVKVLGQSCSQSFLFLTVIDLENNEVVILCYYPWKKYDVQLFDVTRTGSFFVNPGEQPAISGGDAPFEDE' A
#
# COMPACT_ATOMS: atom_id res chain seq x y z
N MET A 1 18.62 -13.02 8.08
CA MET A 1 17.62 -13.17 7.01
C MET A 1 18.08 -12.38 5.81
N LYS A 2 18.22 -13.00 4.64
CA LYS A 2 18.46 -12.25 3.40
C LYS A 2 17.17 -11.52 3.07
N GLN A 3 17.18 -10.19 3.18
CA GLN A 3 16.14 -9.35 2.59
C GLN A 3 16.27 -9.56 1.08
N GLU A 4 15.36 -10.33 0.47
CA GLU A 4 15.14 -10.15 -0.95
C GLU A 4 14.78 -8.68 -1.15
N THR A 5 15.56 -7.97 -1.95
CA THR A 5 15.26 -6.60 -2.33
C THR A 5 13.99 -6.61 -3.17
N LYS A 6 12.83 -6.59 -2.51
CA LYS A 6 11.55 -6.47 -3.17
C LYS A 6 11.55 -5.14 -3.91
N THR A 7 11.35 -5.20 -5.22
CA THR A 7 11.45 -4.02 -6.08
C THR A 7 10.30 -3.07 -5.78
N VAL A 8 10.64 -1.88 -5.29
CA VAL A 8 9.67 -0.80 -5.02
C VAL A 8 9.15 -0.29 -6.37
N PRO A 9 7.83 -0.30 -6.62
CA PRO A 9 7.27 0.22 -7.85
C PRO A 9 7.44 1.75 -7.92
N LYS A 10 7.86 2.27 -9.07
CA LYS A 10 8.13 3.70 -9.28
C LYS A 10 6.97 4.45 -9.93
N ASN A 11 6.12 3.74 -10.67
CA ASN A 11 4.98 4.31 -11.35
C ASN A 11 3.70 3.60 -10.88
N VAL A 12 2.91 4.29 -10.05
CA VAL A 12 1.79 3.66 -9.35
C VAL A 12 0.50 4.48 -9.42
N LYS A 13 -0.64 3.77 -9.39
CA LYS A 13 -1.96 4.35 -9.11
C LYS A 13 -2.38 3.97 -7.68
N VAL A 14 -2.64 4.95 -6.83
CA VAL A 14 -3.12 4.68 -5.46
C VAL A 14 -4.59 4.24 -5.52
N LEU A 15 -4.90 3.13 -4.86
CA LEU A 15 -6.27 2.62 -4.71
C LEU A 15 -6.90 3.01 -3.39
N GLY A 16 -6.10 3.05 -2.33
CA GLY A 16 -6.55 3.39 -1.00
C GLY A 16 -5.43 3.36 0.02
N GLN A 17 -5.76 3.82 1.21
CA GLN A 17 -4.88 3.78 2.37
C GLN A 17 -5.59 3.11 3.53
N SER A 18 -4.82 2.44 4.37
CA SER A 18 -5.24 2.00 5.69
C SER A 18 -4.09 2.20 6.68
N CYS A 19 -4.41 2.26 7.96
CA CYS A 19 -3.40 2.44 8.99
C CYS A 19 -3.67 1.55 10.19
N SER A 20 -2.61 1.31 10.95
CA SER A 20 -2.65 0.84 12.33
C SER A 20 -1.95 1.88 13.21
N GLN A 21 -1.89 1.64 14.53
CA GLN A 21 -1.17 2.51 15.44
C GLN A 21 0.32 2.72 15.04
N SER A 22 0.93 1.74 14.36
CA SER A 22 2.36 1.73 14.08
C SER A 22 2.72 1.69 12.60
N PHE A 23 1.75 1.57 11.69
CA PHE A 23 2.04 1.43 10.26
C PHE A 23 1.00 2.14 9.40
N LEU A 24 1.47 2.73 8.30
CA LEU A 24 0.64 3.19 7.19
C LEU A 24 0.79 2.20 6.04
N PHE A 25 -0.33 1.75 5.50
CA PHE A 25 -0.38 0.87 4.33
C PHE A 25 -1.01 1.62 3.17
N LEU A 26 -0.32 1.64 2.03
CA LEU A 26 -0.87 2.14 0.77
C LEU A 26 -1.09 0.96 -0.17
N THR A 27 -2.34 0.73 -0.55
CA THR A 27 -2.68 -0.21 -1.61
C THR A 27 -2.58 0.52 -2.94
N VAL A 28 -1.69 0.05 -3.80
CA VAL A 28 -1.40 0.68 -5.09
C VAL A 28 -1.44 -0.34 -6.22
N ILE A 29 -1.59 0.12 -7.45
CA ILE A 29 -1.33 -0.66 -8.65
C ILE A 29 0.03 -0.22 -9.19
N ASP A 30 0.96 -1.15 -9.32
CA ASP A 30 2.17 -1.00 -10.10
C ASP A 30 1.81 -0.98 -11.59
N LEU A 31 1.92 0.18 -12.23
CA LEU A 31 1.48 0.39 -13.62
C LEU A 31 2.41 -0.26 -14.65
N GLU A 32 3.63 -0.65 -14.26
CA GLU A 32 4.55 -1.36 -15.15
C GLU A 32 4.17 -2.84 -15.26
N ASN A 33 3.67 -3.41 -14.16
CA ASN A 33 3.35 -4.83 -14.03
C ASN A 33 1.84 -5.12 -14.00
N ASN A 34 1.01 -4.07 -13.95
CA ASN A 34 -0.44 -4.15 -13.74
C ASN A 34 -0.80 -4.97 -12.49
N GLU A 35 0.01 -4.88 -11.43
CA GLU A 35 -0.11 -5.70 -10.22
C GLU A 35 -0.54 -4.84 -9.03
N VAL A 36 -1.44 -5.36 -8.20
CA VAL A 36 -1.72 -4.76 -6.89
C VAL A 36 -0.55 -5.05 -5.95
N VAL A 37 -0.03 -3.98 -5.35
CA VAL A 37 1.10 -3.98 -4.42
C VAL A 37 0.71 -3.21 -3.17
N ILE A 38 1.15 -3.67 -2.01
CA ILE A 38 0.95 -2.96 -0.74
C ILE A 38 2.29 -2.37 -0.29
N LEU A 39 2.34 -1.05 -0.12
CA LEU A 39 3.50 -0.35 0.45
C LEU A 39 3.26 -0.16 1.94
N CYS A 40 4.17 -0.65 2.78
CA CYS A 40 4.11 -0.53 4.23
C CYS A 40 5.13 0.50 4.70
N TYR A 41 4.66 1.52 5.39
CA TYR A 41 5.48 2.58 5.97
C TYR A 41 5.43 2.53 7.49
N TYR A 42 6.57 2.75 8.13
CA TYR A 42 6.71 2.80 9.58
C TYR A 42 7.13 4.21 10.03
N PRO A 43 6.54 4.76 11.11
CA PRO A 43 6.94 6.05 11.67
C PRO A 43 8.30 5.92 12.35
N TRP A 44 9.33 6.51 11.75
CA TRP A 44 10.69 6.47 12.27
C TRP A 44 10.93 7.58 13.31
N LYS A 45 10.35 8.77 13.08
CA LYS A 45 10.37 9.92 13.99
C LYS A 45 9.02 10.64 13.95
N LYS A 46 8.80 11.56 14.87
CA LYS A 46 7.63 12.43 14.86
C LYS A 46 7.55 13.16 13.50
N TYR A 47 6.52 12.89 12.72
CA TYR A 47 6.28 13.39 11.35
C TYR A 47 7.20 12.83 10.24
N ASP A 48 7.92 11.74 10.49
CA ASP A 48 8.78 11.08 9.49
C ASP A 48 8.38 9.60 9.34
N VAL A 49 8.04 9.19 8.12
CA VAL A 49 7.67 7.82 7.77
C VAL A 49 8.66 7.27 6.75
N GLN A 50 9.09 6.02 6.95
CA GLN A 50 10.01 5.34 6.06
C GLN A 50 9.36 4.09 5.49
N LEU A 51 9.67 3.77 4.23
CA LEU A 51 9.23 2.52 3.63
C LEU A 51 9.87 1.36 4.39
N PHE A 52 9.03 0.56 5.02
CA PHE A 52 9.43 -0.58 5.85
C PHE A 52 9.40 -1.88 5.04
N ASP A 53 8.34 -2.10 4.26
CA ASP A 53 8.21 -3.27 3.40
C ASP A 53 7.38 -2.98 2.14
N VAL A 54 7.56 -3.82 1.13
CA VAL A 54 6.74 -3.87 -0.09
C VAL A 54 6.15 -5.26 -0.16
N THR A 55 4.84 -5.40 -0.26
CA THR A 55 4.20 -6.70 -0.51
C THR A 55 3.72 -6.73 -1.95
N ARG A 56 4.47 -7.44 -2.80
CA ARG A 56 3.99 -7.85 -4.11
C ARG A 56 3.07 -9.05 -3.93
N THR A 57 1.90 -9.00 -4.53
CA THR A 57 0.88 -10.03 -4.32
C THR A 57 1.08 -11.26 -5.18
N GLY A 58 1.78 -11.12 -6.32
CA GLY A 58 2.07 -12.19 -7.28
C GLY A 58 0.84 -12.83 -7.92
N SER A 59 -0.36 -12.31 -7.66
CA SER A 59 -1.62 -12.98 -7.98
C SER A 59 -2.76 -12.02 -8.35
N PHE A 60 -2.73 -10.76 -7.88
CA PHE A 60 -3.77 -9.78 -8.19
C PHE A 60 -3.29 -8.83 -9.29
N PHE A 61 -3.51 -9.22 -10.54
CA PHE A 61 -3.27 -8.39 -11.72
C PHE A 61 -4.57 -7.73 -12.18
N VAL A 62 -4.53 -6.43 -12.49
CA VAL A 62 -5.72 -5.61 -12.75
C VAL A 62 -5.51 -4.69 -13.95
N ASN A 63 -6.57 -4.38 -14.69
CA ASN A 63 -6.54 -3.26 -15.63
C ASN A 63 -6.62 -1.94 -14.84
N PRO A 64 -5.58 -1.08 -14.83
CA PRO A 64 -5.58 0.13 -14.01
C PRO A 64 -6.70 1.11 -14.37
N GLY A 65 -7.15 1.12 -15.63
CA GLY A 65 -8.20 1.99 -16.13
C GLY A 65 -9.60 1.63 -15.64
N GLU A 66 -9.82 0.39 -15.23
CA GLU A 66 -11.12 -0.13 -14.78
C GLU A 66 -11.28 -0.09 -13.27
N GLN A 67 -10.20 0.17 -12.52
CA GLN A 67 -10.27 0.20 -11.06
C GLN A 67 -10.86 1.53 -10.57
N PRO A 68 -12.03 1.51 -9.89
CA PRO A 68 -12.64 2.71 -9.35
C PRO A 68 -11.76 3.27 -8.23
N ALA A 69 -11.81 4.59 -8.04
CA ALA A 69 -11.27 5.18 -6.82
C ALA A 69 -12.15 4.74 -5.65
N ILE A 70 -11.60 4.01 -4.69
CA ILE A 70 -12.32 3.58 -3.50
C ILE A 70 -12.10 4.65 -2.44
N SER A 71 -13.13 5.44 -2.13
CA SER A 71 -13.16 6.23 -0.90
C SER A 71 -13.36 5.27 0.26
N GLY A 72 -12.28 4.83 0.90
CA GLY A 72 -12.39 4.12 2.18
C GLY A 72 -13.04 5.05 3.20
N GLY A 73 -14.11 4.59 3.84
CA GLY A 73 -14.48 5.11 5.15
C GLY A 73 -13.48 4.55 6.17
N ASP A 74 -13.12 5.35 7.17
CA ASP A 74 -12.48 4.78 8.37
C ASP A 74 -13.32 3.60 8.85
N ALA A 75 -12.66 2.55 9.36
CA ALA A 75 -13.37 1.44 9.98
C ALA A 75 -14.39 2.01 10.97
N PRO A 76 -15.64 1.50 11.01
CA PRO A 76 -16.63 2.00 11.95
C PRO A 76 -16.04 1.87 13.35
N PHE A 77 -15.69 3.01 13.96
CA PHE A 77 -15.42 3.10 15.38
C PHE A 77 -16.79 3.01 16.02
N GLU A 78 -17.18 1.82 16.48
CA GLU A 78 -18.30 1.73 17.41
C GLU A 78 -17.85 2.45 18.68
N ASP A 79 -18.50 3.58 18.98
CA ASP A 79 -18.34 4.26 20.27
C ASP A 79 -18.73 3.25 21.37
N GLU A 80 -17.75 2.71 22.09
CA GLU A 80 -17.97 2.03 23.37
C GLU A 80 -18.44 3.02 24.46
#